data_AF-A0A1I8BYW3-F1
#
_entry.id   AF-A0A1I8BYW3-F1
#
_cell.length_a   1.000
_cell.length_b   1.000
_cell.length_c   1.000
_cell.angle_alpha   90.00
_cell.angle_beta   90.00
_cell.angle_gamma   90.00
#
_symmetry.space_group_name_H-M   'P 1'
#
loop_
_entity.id
_entity.type
_entity.pdbx_description
1 polymer ?
#
loop_
_entity_poly.entity_id
_entity_poly.type
_entity_poly.pdbx_seq_one_letter_code
_entity_poly.pdbx_strand_id
1 'polypeptide(L)'
;MKILLIYILIICIIFQFKLTTSKFEGARQPKVFKVDLDLHPRERWKSVLINYKDDVIPRIAEMARSYVPTNLRSPIFGFFARMVHLLPHDYGEEIIGS
;
A
#
# COMPACT_ATOMS: atom_id res chain seq x y z
N MET A 1 -1.85 -35.70 -33.56
CA MET A 1 -1.71 -34.25 -33.26
C MET A 1 -2.61 -33.75 -32.12
N LYS A 2 -3.92 -34.04 -32.10
CA LYS A 2 -4.85 -33.50 -31.07
C LYS A 2 -4.50 -33.90 -29.62
N ILE A 3 -4.04 -35.13 -29.40
CA ILE A 3 -3.72 -35.65 -28.05
C ILE A 3 -2.48 -34.95 -27.46
N LEU A 4 -1.44 -34.72 -28.25
CA LEU A 4 -0.23 -34.01 -27.82
C LEU A 4 -0.54 -32.57 -27.37
N LEU A 5 -1.44 -31.91 -28.09
CA LEU A 5 -1.89 -30.56 -27.79
C LEU A 5 -2.62 -30.48 -26.44
N ILE A 6 -3.41 -31.51 -26.10
CA ILE A 6 -4.10 -31.62 -24.82
C ILE A 6 -3.09 -31.77 -23.67
N TYR A 7 -2.07 -32.61 -23.82
CA TYR A 7 -1.04 -32.78 -22.80
C TYR A 7 -0.23 -31.51 -22.54
N ILE A 8 0.13 -30.77 -23.60
CA ILE A 8 0.82 -29.48 -23.48
C ILE A 8 -0.06 -28.48 -22.72
N LEU A 9 -1.36 -28.42 -23.03
CA LEU A 9 -2.30 -27.53 -22.36
C LEU A 9 -2.41 -27.86 -20.85
N ILE A 10 -2.51 -29.14 -20.50
CA ILE A 10 -2.57 -29.60 -19.11
C ILE A 10 -1.30 -29.23 -18.34
N ILE A 11 -0.12 -29.41 -18.95
CA ILE A 11 1.16 -29.04 -18.33
C ILE A 11 1.24 -27.54 -18.11
N CYS A 12 0.81 -26.72 -19.08
CA CYS A 12 0.74 -25.28 -18.94
C CYS A 12 -0.18 -24.85 -17.80
N ILE A 13 -1.36 -25.47 -17.67
CA ILE A 13 -2.32 -25.16 -16.58
C ILE A 13 -1.71 -25.49 -15.22
N ILE A 14 -1.09 -26.67 -15.07
CA ILE A 14 -0.45 -27.08 -13.81
C ILE A 14 0.71 -26.14 -13.46
N PHE A 15 1.49 -25.70 -14.45
CA PHE A 15 2.61 -24.77 -14.25
C PHE A 15 2.12 -23.38 -13.81
N GLN A 16 1.07 -22.84 -14.43
CA GLN A 16 0.44 -21.58 -14.02
C GLN A 16 -0.15 -21.66 -12.60
N PHE A 17 -0.77 -22.80 -12.26
CA PHE A 17 -1.30 -23.03 -10.92
C PHE A 17 -0.18 -23.06 -9.87
N LYS A 18 0.92 -23.80 -10.11
CA LYS A 18 2.09 -23.83 -9.21
C LYS A 18 2.77 -22.46 -9.04
N LEU A 19 2.85 -21.66 -10.10
CA LEU A 19 3.38 -20.30 -10.05
C LEU A 19 2.50 -19.34 -9.26
N THR A 20 1.19 -19.59 -9.22
CA THR A 20 0.24 -18.77 -8.47
C THR A 20 0.29 -19.12 -6.99
N THR A 21 0.40 -20.41 -6.64
CA THR A 21 0.43 -20.85 -5.23
C THR A 21 1.76 -20.56 -4.52
N SER A 22 2.89 -20.56 -5.23
CA SER A 22 4.20 -20.26 -4.61
C SER A 22 4.35 -18.81 -4.14
N LYS A 23 3.54 -17.88 -4.68
CA LYS A 23 3.53 -16.47 -4.25
C LYS A 23 2.87 -16.24 -2.88
N PHE A 24 2.18 -17.24 -2.32
CA PHE A 24 1.43 -17.11 -1.06
C PHE A 24 2.13 -17.71 0.16
N GLU A 25 3.23 -18.46 0.00
CA GLU A 25 3.90 -19.16 1.12
C GLU A 25 4.74 -18.26 2.05
N GLY A 26 4.76 -16.95 1.81
CA GLY A 26 5.44 -15.97 2.65
C GLY A 26 4.51 -14.93 3.24
N ALA A 27 3.28 -15.30 3.62
CA ALA A 27 2.31 -14.39 4.21
C ALA A 27 2.84 -13.81 5.53
N ARG A 28 3.57 -12.69 5.44
CA ARG A 28 3.86 -11.82 6.59
C ARG A 28 2.53 -11.54 7.26
N GLN A 29 2.35 -12.06 8.47
CA GLN A 29 1.19 -11.70 9.26
C GLN A 29 1.24 -10.18 9.49
N PRO A 30 0.15 -9.45 9.18
CA PRO A 30 0.13 -8.01 9.40
C PRO A 30 0.30 -7.74 10.90
N LYS A 31 1.17 -6.78 11.24
CA LYS A 31 1.32 -6.35 12.62
C LYS A 31 0.02 -5.70 13.10
N VAL A 32 -0.40 -6.04 14.31
CA VAL A 32 -1.57 -5.43 14.95
C VAL A 32 -1.10 -4.27 15.81
N PHE A 33 -1.77 -3.13 15.68
CA PHE A 33 -1.49 -1.93 16.48
C PHE A 33 -2.76 -1.50 17.23
N LYS A 34 -2.57 -1.00 18.46
CA LYS A 34 -3.61 -0.33 19.20
C LYS A 34 -3.53 1.17 18.89
N VAL A 35 -4.60 1.72 18.33
CA VAL A 35 -4.76 3.16 18.12
C VAL A 35 -5.65 3.70 19.21
N ASP A 36 -5.17 4.70 19.95
CA ASP A 36 -5.92 5.35 21.01
C ASP A 36 -6.72 6.51 20.43
N LEU A 37 -8.05 6.41 20.46
CA LEU A 37 -8.95 7.44 19.90
C LEU A 37 -9.15 8.62 20.86
N ASP A 38 -8.78 8.46 22.14
CA ASP A 38 -8.85 9.52 23.14
C ASP A 38 -7.72 10.55 22.94
N LEU A 39 -6.66 10.18 22.22
CA LEU A 39 -5.61 11.11 21.80
C LEU A 39 -6.13 12.07 20.72
N HIS A 40 -5.51 13.25 20.67
CA HIS A 40 -5.74 14.22 19.60
C HIS A 40 -5.51 13.53 18.23
N PRO A 41 -6.40 13.72 17.22
CA PRO A 41 -6.34 12.97 15.95
C PRO A 41 -4.95 12.97 15.30
N ARG A 42 -4.27 14.12 15.31
CA ARG A 42 -2.89 14.31 14.84
C ARG A 42 -1.82 13.40 15.49
N GLU A 43 -2.12 12.76 16.61
CA GLU A 43 -1.16 11.95 17.37
C GLU A 43 -1.44 10.45 17.34
N ARG A 44 -2.66 10.06 16.96
CA ARG A 44 -3.17 8.69 17.03
C ARG A 44 -2.30 7.67 16.27
N TRP A 45 -1.74 8.09 15.14
CA TRP A 45 -0.97 7.23 14.24
C TRP A 45 0.55 7.22 14.50
N LYS A 46 1.07 8.10 15.36
CA LYS A 46 2.52 8.26 15.57
C LYS A 46 3.21 6.94 15.92
N SER A 47 2.63 6.16 16.83
CA SER A 47 3.18 4.87 17.27
C SER A 47 3.25 3.83 16.13
N VAL A 48 2.28 3.84 15.23
CA VAL A 48 2.24 2.97 14.05
C VAL A 48 3.31 3.40 13.05
N LEU A 49 3.39 4.70 12.76
CA LEU A 49 4.33 5.25 11.76
C LEU A 49 5.79 5.04 12.15
N ILE A 50 6.13 5.15 13.43
CA ILE A 50 7.49 4.89 13.93
C ILE A 50 7.96 3.47 13.59
N ASN A 51 7.07 2.49 13.61
CA ASN A 51 7.39 1.09 13.30
C ASN A 51 7.66 0.82 11.81
N TYR A 52 7.36 1.80 10.94
CA TYR A 52 7.40 1.68 9.48
C TYR A 52 8.26 2.75 8.79
N LYS A 53 8.85 3.66 9.58
CA LYS A 53 9.56 4.84 9.12
C LYS A 53 10.72 4.52 8.18
N ASP A 54 11.46 3.46 8.49
CA ASP A 54 12.72 3.17 7.79
C ASP A 54 12.54 2.17 6.64
N ASP A 55 11.39 1.48 6.56
CA ASP A 55 11.22 0.37 5.64
C ASP A 55 9.99 0.51 4.73
N VAL A 56 8.79 0.70 5.27
CA VAL A 56 7.54 0.72 4.49
C VAL A 56 7.24 2.11 3.96
N ILE A 57 7.38 3.15 4.78
CA ILE A 57 7.06 4.53 4.39
C ILE A 57 7.89 4.99 3.16
N PRO A 58 9.21 4.76 3.07
CA PRO A 58 9.99 5.15 1.90
C PRO A 58 9.53 4.42 0.63
N ARG A 59 9.18 3.13 0.74
CA ARG A 59 8.66 2.33 -0.40
C ARG A 59 7.29 2.80 -0.86
N ILE A 60 6.39 3.15 0.06
CA ILE A 60 5.09 3.74 -0.29
C ILE A 60 5.30 5.09 -0.99
N ALA A 61 6.22 5.93 -0.49
CA ALA A 61 6.52 7.22 -1.11
C ALA A 61 7.10 7.06 -2.52
N GLU A 62 7.99 6.09 -2.72
CA GLU A 62 8.57 5.78 -4.03
C GLU A 62 7.52 5.24 -5.01
N MET A 63 6.64 4.35 -4.53
CA MET A 63 5.49 3.86 -5.28
C MET A 63 4.53 4.99 -5.65
N ALA A 64 4.18 5.87 -4.72
CA ALA A 64 3.31 7.03 -5.01
C ALA A 64 3.93 7.94 -6.08
N ARG A 65 5.25 8.14 -6.04
CA ARG A 65 5.99 8.93 -7.04
C ARG A 65 5.98 8.30 -8.44
N SER A 66 5.81 6.98 -8.57
CA SER A 66 5.73 6.33 -9.88
C SER A 66 4.39 6.57 -10.58
N TYR A 67 3.32 6.79 -9.82
CA TYR A 67 2.00 7.12 -10.36
C TYR A 67 1.83 8.59 -10.73
N VAL A 68 2.73 9.47 -10.24
CA VAL A 68 2.67 10.91 -10.49
C VAL A 68 3.78 11.34 -11.44
N PRO A 69 3.44 11.90 -12.63
CA PRO A 69 4.43 12.48 -13.54
C PRO A 69 5.32 13.50 -12.84
N THR A 70 6.63 13.50 -13.11
CA THR A 70 7.62 14.32 -12.39
C THR A 70 7.24 15.80 -12.33
N ASN A 71 6.71 16.36 -13.43
CA ASN A 71 6.29 17.75 -13.54
C ASN A 71 5.06 18.10 -12.68
N LEU A 72 4.30 17.08 -12.27
CA LEU A 72 3.07 17.23 -11.49
C LEU A 72 3.26 16.94 -10.00
N ARG A 73 4.42 16.43 -9.56
CA ARG A 73 4.63 16.05 -8.16
C ARG A 73 4.42 17.22 -7.19
N SER A 74 5.17 18.32 -7.35
CA SER A 74 5.03 19.50 -6.50
C SER A 74 3.63 20.14 -6.50
N PRO A 75 2.99 20.41 -7.66
CA PRO A 75 1.65 21.01 -7.66
C PRO A 75 0.60 20.08 -7.05
N ILE A 76 0.71 18.75 -7.24
CA ILE A 76 -0.21 17.78 -6.66
C ILE A 76 -0.10 17.75 -5.13
N PHE A 77 1.11 17.76 -4.57
CA PHE A 77 1.28 17.85 -3.11
C PHE A 77 0.68 19.14 -2.54
N GLY A 78 0.91 20.28 -3.20
CA GLY A 78 0.30 21.56 -2.79
C GLY A 78 -1.22 21.57 -2.90
N PHE A 79 -1.78 20.91 -3.92
CA PHE A 79 -3.22 20.77 -4.09
C PHE A 79 -3.84 19.89 -3.00
N PHE A 80 -3.26 18.71 -2.71
CA PHE A 80 -3.76 17.84 -1.65
C PHE A 80 -3.65 18.46 -0.27
N ALA A 81 -2.54 19.15 0.05
CA ALA A 81 -2.39 19.88 1.30
C ALA A 81 -3.48 20.94 1.49
N ARG A 82 -3.87 21.60 0.39
CA ARG A 82 -5.01 22.52 0.41
C ARG A 82 -6.32 21.78 0.57
N MET A 83 -6.54 20.62 -0.05
CA MET A 83 -7.82 19.92 0.05
C MET A 83 -8.07 19.22 1.39
N VAL A 84 -7.07 19.07 2.26
CA VAL A 84 -7.24 18.41 3.56
C VAL A 84 -8.38 19.01 4.41
N HIS A 85 -8.64 20.31 4.32
CA HIS A 85 -9.74 20.95 5.06
C HIS A 85 -11.14 20.57 4.55
N LEU A 86 -11.25 19.93 3.37
CA LEU A 86 -12.52 19.40 2.84
C LEU A 86 -12.89 18.05 3.44
N LEU A 87 -11.95 17.39 4.12
CA LEU A 87 -12.21 16.15 4.83
C LEU A 87 -12.88 16.45 6.19
N PRO A 88 -13.60 15.48 6.78
CA PRO A 88 -14.05 15.63 8.15
C PRO A 88 -12.87 15.85 9.09
N HIS A 89 -13.06 16.71 10.09
CA HIS A 89 -11.99 17.28 10.92
C HIS A 89 -10.94 16.25 11.40
N ASP A 90 -11.39 15.16 12.02
CA ASP A 90 -10.52 14.10 12.54
C ASP A 90 -9.65 13.46 11.46
N TYR A 91 -10.21 13.15 10.29
CA TYR A 91 -9.44 12.56 9.18
C TYR A 91 -8.43 13.55 8.62
N GLY A 92 -8.78 14.83 8.53
CA GLY A 92 -7.85 15.87 8.09
C GLY A 92 -6.67 16.02 9.06
N GLU A 93 -6.96 16.05 10.36
CA GLU A 93 -5.94 16.14 11.41
C GLU A 93 -5.05 14.89 11.50
N GLU A 94 -5.61 13.69 11.30
CA GLU A 94 -4.84 12.44 11.21
C GLU A 94 -3.87 12.45 10.03
N ILE A 95 -4.29 12.94 8.87
CA ILE A 95 -3.42 13.07 7.68
C ILE A 95 -2.32 14.10 7.90
N ILE A 96 -2.62 15.24 8.55
CA ILE A 96 -1.62 16.27 8.87
C ILE A 96 -0.59 15.77 9.88
N GLY A 97 -1.01 14.90 10.81
CA GLY A 97 -0.16 14.34 11.86
C GLY A 97 0.73 13.17 11.44
N SER A 98 0.54 12.69 10.20
CA SER A 98 1.23 11.54 9.63
C SER A 98 2.40 11.96 8.73
#